data_AF-A0A7C1DD36-F1
#
_entry.id   AF-A0A7C1DD36-F1
#
_cell.length_a   1.000
_cell.length_b   1.000
_cell.length_c   1.000
_cell.angle_alpha   90.00
_cell.angle_beta   90.00
_cell.angle_gamma   90.00
#
_symmetry.space_group_name_H-M   'P 1'
#
loop_
_entity.id
_entity.type
_entity.pdbx_description
1 polymer ?
#
loop_
_entity_poly.entity_id
_entity_poly.type
_entity_poly.pdbx_seq_one_letter_code
_entity_poly.pdbx_strand_id
1 'polypeptide(L)'
;MTKRFFLFSLCVFIVLSCGAARLEAQSVRPQQELIKPERPEPPLHQPENVIPDWQAWLELARLQSYVGQFDDSLASYVRVLKEKPDHLQARLERIKVLSWAGRHEEAWVELNSIPEDGLDADARLLMGDLYASRLEYDKARTIFEEHLQGKPDDSAVRLKLAEVLSWDGRYEDSLKQFSILLRDFPDDVQLRRKYAFVLSWAGKHEDAIQELRRTLP
;
A
#
# COMPACT_ATOMS: atom_id res chain seq x y z
N MET A 1 -12.71 13.97 67.04
CA MET A 1 -13.31 12.68 66.64
C MET A 1 -12.23 11.81 66.01
N THR A 2 -12.11 10.55 66.49
CA THR A 2 -11.47 9.36 65.85
C THR A 2 -9.93 9.30 65.77
N LYS A 3 -9.26 8.70 66.78
CA LYS A 3 -8.67 7.30 66.89
C LYS A 3 -7.22 7.20 66.35
N ARG A 4 -6.19 7.10 67.21
CA ARG A 4 -5.58 5.92 67.90
C ARG A 4 -4.52 5.19 67.05
N PHE A 5 -3.26 5.12 67.53
CA PHE A 5 -2.38 3.95 67.36
C PHE A 5 -1.44 3.77 68.58
N PHE A 6 -1.50 2.57 69.16
CA PHE A 6 -0.67 1.98 70.23
C PHE A 6 0.73 1.64 69.66
N LEU A 7 1.88 1.95 70.29
CA LEU A 7 2.56 1.30 71.45
C LEU A 7 2.68 -0.22 71.37
N PHE A 8 3.91 -0.73 71.17
CA PHE A 8 4.33 -2.00 71.76
C PHE A 8 5.78 -1.95 72.26
N SER A 9 5.94 -2.51 73.45
CA SER A 9 7.04 -2.37 74.40
C SER A 9 7.98 -3.58 74.34
N LEU A 10 9.23 -3.30 74.65
CA LEU A 10 10.36 -4.20 74.87
C LEU A 10 10.16 -5.08 76.12
N CYS A 11 10.60 -6.35 76.09
CA CYS A 11 11.17 -7.13 77.22
C CYS A 11 11.37 -8.60 76.78
N VAL A 12 12.26 -9.45 77.31
CA VAL A 12 13.51 -9.42 78.10
C VAL A 12 14.02 -10.89 78.01
N PHE A 13 15.33 -11.08 77.96
CA PHE A 13 16.01 -12.39 77.95
C PHE A 13 15.80 -13.17 79.27
N ILE A 14 15.59 -14.48 79.17
CA ILE A 14 15.91 -15.45 80.23
C ILE A 14 16.62 -16.65 79.59
N VAL A 15 17.78 -16.99 80.13
CA VAL A 15 18.68 -18.08 79.70
C VAL A 15 18.72 -19.17 80.78
N LEU A 16 19.00 -20.40 80.34
CA LEU A 16 19.43 -21.64 81.04
C LEU A 16 18.34 -22.65 81.47
N SER A 17 18.37 -23.85 80.87
CA SER A 17 19.00 -25.03 81.49
C SER A 17 18.94 -26.29 80.59
N CYS A 18 20.13 -26.87 80.39
CA CYS A 18 20.54 -28.26 80.16
C CYS A 18 19.49 -29.36 79.82
N GLY A 19 19.77 -30.13 78.77
CA GLY A 19 19.13 -31.42 78.47
C GLY A 19 19.61 -32.03 77.16
N ALA A 20 20.83 -32.57 77.14
CA ALA A 20 21.40 -33.24 75.97
C ALA A 20 20.76 -34.63 75.77
N ALA A 21 19.98 -34.78 74.69
CA ALA A 21 19.57 -36.09 74.16
C ALA A 21 20.12 -36.21 72.73
N ARG A 22 21.10 -37.10 72.55
CA ARG A 22 21.67 -37.46 71.25
C ARG A 22 20.60 -38.21 70.43
N LEU A 23 20.10 -37.60 69.37
CA LEU A 23 19.39 -38.29 68.31
C LEU A 23 20.44 -38.91 67.38
N GLU A 24 20.50 -40.25 67.37
CA GLU A 24 21.24 -41.01 66.36
C GLU A 24 20.57 -40.77 64.99
N ALA A 25 21.21 -39.96 64.16
CA ALA A 25 20.82 -39.78 62.77
C ALA A 25 21.15 -41.07 62.01
N GLN A 26 20.12 -41.86 61.68
CA GLN A 26 20.23 -42.93 60.69
C GLN A 26 20.70 -42.31 59.36
N SER A 27 21.90 -42.68 58.93
CA SER A 27 22.50 -42.21 57.69
C SER A 27 21.81 -42.86 56.49
N VAL A 28 20.76 -42.21 55.97
CA VAL A 28 20.27 -42.51 54.63
C VAL A 28 21.29 -41.93 53.65
N ARG A 29 22.06 -42.79 52.97
CA ARG A 29 22.93 -42.36 51.87
C ARG A 29 22.03 -41.89 50.72
N PRO A 30 22.19 -40.65 50.21
CA PRO A 30 21.51 -40.26 48.98
C PRO A 30 22.07 -41.12 47.85
N GLN A 31 21.20 -41.80 47.11
CA GLN A 31 21.59 -42.33 45.81
C GLN A 31 21.89 -41.12 44.93
N GLN A 32 23.15 -40.93 44.54
CA GLN A 32 23.51 -39.99 43.49
C GLN A 32 22.87 -40.51 42.19
N GLU A 33 21.69 -40.00 41.90
CA GLU A 33 21.07 -40.13 40.59
C GLU A 33 22.04 -39.50 39.58
N LEU A 34 22.53 -40.33 38.67
CA LEU A 34 23.55 -39.94 37.70
C LEU A 34 22.91 -38.91 36.75
N ILE A 35 23.04 -37.62 37.06
CA ILE A 35 22.65 -36.54 36.16
C ILE A 35 23.55 -36.67 34.93
N LYS A 36 23.04 -37.32 33.89
CA LYS A 36 23.70 -37.34 32.59
C LYS A 36 23.81 -35.87 32.16
N PRO A 37 24.98 -35.41 31.68
CA PRO A 37 25.08 -34.05 31.17
C PRO A 37 24.03 -33.90 30.08
N GLU A 38 23.09 -32.99 30.32
CA GLU A 38 22.13 -32.56 29.32
C GLU A 38 22.98 -32.11 28.13
N ARG A 39 22.81 -32.75 26.98
CA ARG A 39 23.46 -32.23 25.77
C ARG A 39 23.00 -30.78 25.67
N PRO A 40 23.90 -29.81 25.43
CA PRO A 40 23.44 -28.46 25.15
C PRO A 40 22.40 -28.59 24.04
N GLU A 41 21.18 -28.12 24.32
CA GLU A 41 20.16 -28.08 23.29
C GLU A 41 20.80 -27.37 22.10
N PRO A 42 20.79 -27.99 20.91
CA PRO A 42 21.31 -27.30 19.73
C PRO A 42 20.60 -25.94 19.69
N PRO A 43 21.34 -24.84 19.47
CA PRO A 43 20.73 -23.52 19.48
C PRO A 43 19.49 -23.56 18.62
N LEU A 44 18.35 -23.16 19.19
CA LEU A 44 17.07 -23.08 18.50
C LEU A 44 17.36 -22.53 17.11
N HIS A 45 17.15 -23.33 16.07
CA HIS A 45 17.28 -22.86 14.70
C HIS A 45 16.39 -21.62 14.61
N GLN A 46 17.00 -20.43 14.55
CA GLN A 46 16.26 -19.23 14.21
C GLN A 46 15.58 -19.56 12.89
N PRO A 47 14.27 -19.33 12.75
CA PRO A 47 13.59 -19.68 11.51
C PRO A 47 14.34 -18.99 10.37
N GLU A 48 15.03 -19.78 9.54
CA GLU A 48 15.89 -19.31 8.43
C GLU A 48 15.08 -18.60 7.33
N ASN A 49 13.79 -18.37 7.57
CA ASN A 49 12.79 -17.89 6.63
C ASN A 49 11.78 -16.93 7.31
N VAL A 50 12.24 -15.95 8.09
CA VAL A 50 11.38 -14.85 8.58
C VAL A 50 11.30 -13.78 7.49
N ILE A 51 10.12 -13.61 6.91
CA ILE A 51 9.82 -12.47 6.03
C ILE A 51 9.91 -11.20 6.89
N PRO A 52 10.72 -10.20 6.51
CA PRO A 52 10.79 -8.94 7.25
C PRO A 52 9.42 -8.25 7.35
N ASP A 53 9.13 -7.59 8.47
CA ASP A 53 7.84 -6.94 8.71
C ASP A 53 7.44 -5.98 7.58
N TRP A 54 8.35 -5.10 7.12
CA TRP A 54 8.08 -4.21 5.99
C TRP A 54 7.65 -4.96 4.71
N GLN A 55 8.18 -6.15 4.47
CA GLN A 55 7.84 -6.95 3.29
C GLN A 55 6.44 -7.57 3.46
N ALA A 56 6.11 -8.09 4.65
CA ALA A 56 4.77 -8.58 4.95
C ALA A 56 3.71 -7.46 4.84
N TRP A 57 4.02 -6.26 5.34
CA TRP A 57 3.15 -5.09 5.17
C TRP A 57 3.01 -4.65 3.72
N LEU A 58 4.06 -4.76 2.90
CA LEU A 58 4.01 -4.44 1.48
C LEU A 58 3.11 -5.41 0.71
N GLU A 59 3.24 -6.70 0.97
CA GLU A 59 2.37 -7.73 0.38
C GLU A 59 0.90 -7.52 0.77
N LEU A 60 0.63 -7.22 2.04
CA LEU A 60 -0.71 -6.87 2.52
C LEU A 60 -1.25 -5.61 1.84
N ALA A 61 -0.46 -4.54 1.77
CA ALA A 61 -0.84 -3.27 1.16
C ALA A 61 -1.28 -3.45 -0.30
N ARG A 62 -0.57 -4.28 -1.06
CA ARG A 62 -0.88 -4.60 -2.46
C ARG A 62 -2.19 -5.37 -2.60
N LEU A 63 -2.42 -6.37 -1.74
CA LEU A 63 -3.67 -7.12 -1.76
C LEU A 63 -4.86 -6.23 -1.37
N GLN A 64 -4.71 -5.40 -0.33
CA GLN A 64 -5.71 -4.40 0.07
C GLN A 64 -6.01 -3.43 -1.08
N SER A 65 -4.98 -2.97 -1.80
CA SER A 65 -5.13 -2.12 -2.99
C SER A 65 -5.99 -2.82 -4.05
N TYR A 66 -5.68 -4.09 -4.33
CA TYR A 66 -6.35 -4.88 -5.36
C TYR A 66 -7.83 -5.11 -5.07
N VAL A 67 -8.19 -5.34 -3.80
CA VAL A 67 -9.59 -5.54 -3.39
C VAL A 67 -10.34 -4.23 -3.11
N GLY A 68 -9.70 -3.07 -3.34
CA GLY A 68 -10.33 -1.74 -3.17
C GLY A 68 -10.39 -1.24 -1.72
N GLN A 69 -9.70 -1.88 -0.78
CA GLN A 69 -9.57 -1.41 0.61
C GLN A 69 -8.49 -0.33 0.69
N PHE A 70 -8.77 0.83 0.08
CA PHE A 70 -7.75 1.86 -0.12
C PHE A 70 -7.22 2.46 1.18
N ASP A 71 -8.07 2.77 2.15
CA ASP A 71 -7.61 3.35 3.43
C ASP A 71 -6.71 2.39 4.23
N ASP A 72 -7.08 1.10 4.28
CA ASP A 72 -6.27 0.08 4.93
C ASP A 72 -4.94 -0.14 4.20
N SER A 73 -4.97 -0.15 2.87
CA SER A 73 -3.78 -0.22 2.03
C SER A 73 -2.82 0.94 2.31
N LEU A 74 -3.34 2.17 2.36
CA LEU A 74 -2.54 3.36 2.66
C LEU A 74 -1.93 3.29 4.06
N ALA A 75 -2.67 2.78 5.07
CA ALA A 75 -2.13 2.55 6.41
C ALA A 75 -1.00 1.51 6.41
N SER A 76 -1.12 0.44 5.61
CA SER A 76 -0.07 -0.56 5.43
C SER A 76 1.17 0.03 4.75
N TYR A 77 1.02 0.83 3.68
CA TYR A 77 2.15 1.53 3.06
C TYR A 77 2.88 2.48 4.01
N VAL A 78 2.16 3.16 4.93
CA VAL A 78 2.79 3.97 5.97
C VAL A 78 3.70 3.12 6.88
N ARG A 79 3.33 1.86 7.16
CA ARG A 79 4.20 0.93 7.91
C ARG A 79 5.45 0.56 7.11
N VAL A 80 5.29 0.24 5.83
CA VAL A 80 6.43 -0.07 4.93
C VAL A 80 7.41 1.10 4.89
N LEU A 81 6.93 2.31 4.61
CA LEU A 81 7.76 3.50 4.42
C LEU A 81 8.35 4.03 5.74
N LYS A 82 7.80 3.65 6.90
CA LYS A 82 8.42 3.92 8.21
C LYS A 82 9.71 3.13 8.40
N GLU A 83 9.76 1.87 7.95
CA GLU A 83 10.94 1.01 8.05
C GLU A 83 11.90 1.17 6.88
N LYS A 84 11.36 1.44 5.68
CA LYS A 84 12.11 1.65 4.44
C LYS A 84 11.74 2.99 3.79
N PRO A 85 12.20 4.13 4.33
CA PRO A 85 11.85 5.46 3.81
C PRO A 85 12.24 5.68 2.34
N ASP A 86 13.32 5.05 1.90
CA ASP A 86 13.86 5.19 0.54
C ASP A 86 13.31 4.13 -0.44
N HIS A 87 12.28 3.37 -0.06
CA HIS A 87 11.68 2.35 -0.91
C HIS A 87 10.79 2.99 -1.99
N LEU A 88 11.42 3.52 -3.04
CA LEU A 88 10.76 4.26 -4.12
C LEU A 88 9.55 3.52 -4.70
N GLN A 89 9.67 2.22 -4.97
CA GLN A 89 8.57 1.43 -5.51
C GLN A 89 7.33 1.41 -4.59
N ALA A 90 7.50 1.28 -3.27
CA ALA A 90 6.39 1.29 -2.32
C ALA A 90 5.76 2.69 -2.23
N ARG A 91 6.57 3.74 -2.39
CA ARG A 91 6.10 5.12 -2.48
C ARG A 91 5.25 5.35 -3.73
N LEU A 92 5.71 4.90 -4.90
CA LEU A 92 4.96 4.99 -6.16
C LEU A 92 3.66 4.18 -6.12
N GLU A 93 3.68 2.98 -5.56
CA GLU A 93 2.47 2.17 -5.37
C GLU A 93 1.48 2.84 -4.42
N ARG A 94 1.95 3.46 -3.32
CA ARG A 94 1.11 4.27 -2.44
C ARG A 94 0.48 5.47 -3.15
N ILE A 95 1.25 6.21 -3.96
CA ILE A 95 0.74 7.33 -4.77
C ILE A 95 -0.36 6.85 -5.71
N LYS A 96 -0.18 5.69 -6.33
CA LYS A 96 -1.19 5.07 -7.20
C LYS A 96 -2.48 4.78 -6.43
N VAL A 97 -2.38 4.26 -5.21
CA VAL A 97 -3.53 4.03 -4.34
C VAL A 97 -4.19 5.34 -3.90
N LEU A 98 -3.41 6.37 -3.57
CA LEU A 98 -3.95 7.71 -3.28
C LEU A 98 -4.78 8.23 -4.46
N SER A 99 -4.29 8.04 -5.69
CA SER A 99 -5.02 8.41 -6.90
C SER A 99 -6.33 7.61 -7.05
N TRP A 100 -6.31 6.29 -6.87
CA TRP A 100 -7.51 5.45 -6.92
C TRP A 100 -8.53 5.76 -5.82
N ALA A 101 -8.07 6.19 -4.65
CA ALA A 101 -8.90 6.64 -3.54
C ALA A 101 -9.50 8.05 -3.75
N GLY A 102 -9.20 8.73 -4.86
CA GLY A 102 -9.62 10.11 -5.12
C GLY A 102 -8.85 11.16 -4.30
N ARG A 103 -7.79 10.76 -3.60
CA ARG A 103 -6.93 11.63 -2.78
C ARG A 103 -5.84 12.27 -3.66
N HIS A 104 -6.27 12.92 -4.73
CA HIS A 104 -5.39 13.41 -5.81
C HIS A 104 -4.37 14.46 -5.34
N GLU A 105 -4.73 15.33 -4.39
CA GLU A 105 -3.80 16.32 -3.86
C GLU A 105 -2.67 15.68 -3.05
N GLU A 106 -2.98 14.67 -2.23
CA GLU A 106 -1.95 13.93 -1.49
C GLU A 106 -1.04 13.14 -2.44
N ALA A 107 -1.62 12.50 -3.46
CA ALA A 107 -0.86 11.83 -4.50
C ALA A 107 0.09 12.81 -5.22
N TRP A 108 -0.40 14.01 -5.55
CA TRP A 108 0.36 15.05 -6.21
C TRP A 108 1.54 15.53 -5.36
N VAL A 109 1.29 15.86 -4.09
CA VAL A 109 2.35 16.30 -3.15
C VAL A 109 3.43 15.23 -3.01
N GLU A 110 3.03 13.96 -2.86
CA GLU A 110 3.99 12.87 -2.68
C GLU A 110 4.76 12.58 -3.98
N LEU A 111 4.12 12.59 -5.14
CA LEU A 111 4.80 12.39 -6.43
C LEU A 111 5.78 13.53 -6.74
N ASN A 112 5.36 14.78 -6.56
CA ASN A 112 6.19 15.96 -6.86
C ASN A 112 7.38 16.14 -5.90
N SER A 113 7.42 15.36 -4.81
CA SER A 113 8.58 15.29 -3.92
C SER A 113 9.64 14.28 -4.35
N ILE A 114 9.35 13.47 -5.38
CA ILE A 114 10.31 12.54 -6.00
C ILE A 114 11.02 13.29 -7.14
N PRO A 115 12.37 13.31 -7.18
CA PRO A 115 13.10 13.94 -8.28
C PRO A 115 12.73 13.34 -9.64
N GLU A 116 12.61 14.17 -10.68
CA GLU A 116 12.18 13.73 -12.03
C GLU A 116 13.06 12.62 -12.61
N ASP A 117 14.38 12.66 -12.37
CA ASP A 117 15.34 11.64 -12.80
C ASP A 117 15.08 10.27 -12.14
N GLY A 118 14.37 10.26 -11.01
CA GLY A 118 13.96 9.03 -10.31
C GLY A 118 12.64 8.44 -10.80
N LEU A 119 11.91 9.11 -11.71
CA LEU A 119 10.63 8.64 -12.23
C LEU A 119 10.83 7.75 -13.46
N ASP A 120 10.40 6.50 -13.35
CA ASP A 120 10.25 5.61 -14.49
C ASP A 120 9.04 5.99 -15.38
N ALA A 121 8.84 5.25 -16.47
CA ALA A 121 7.76 5.53 -17.41
C ALA A 121 6.37 5.44 -16.77
N ASP A 122 6.15 4.47 -15.87
CA ASP A 122 4.85 4.26 -15.22
C ASP A 122 4.55 5.39 -14.22
N ALA A 123 5.56 5.85 -13.49
CA ALA A 123 5.46 6.99 -12.59
C ALA A 123 5.21 8.31 -13.37
N ARG A 124 5.80 8.47 -14.55
CA ARG A 124 5.50 9.61 -15.44
C ARG A 124 4.06 9.56 -15.94
N LEU A 125 3.54 8.40 -16.32
CA LEU A 125 2.12 8.27 -16.69
C LEU A 125 1.18 8.62 -15.52
N LEU A 126 1.54 8.22 -14.29
CA LEU A 126 0.81 8.61 -13.09
C LEU A 126 0.85 10.13 -12.88
N MET A 127 1.97 10.79 -13.19
CA MET A 127 2.07 12.24 -13.20
C MET A 127 1.09 12.86 -14.22
N GLY A 128 0.98 12.27 -15.41
CA GLY A 128 -0.02 12.66 -16.42
C GLY A 128 -1.46 12.55 -15.91
N ASP A 129 -1.80 11.44 -15.24
CA ASP A 129 -3.13 11.26 -14.62
C ASP A 129 -3.43 12.33 -13.57
N LEU A 130 -2.43 12.67 -12.73
CA LEU A 130 -2.60 13.69 -11.70
C LEU A 130 -2.71 15.09 -12.30
N TYR A 131 -1.96 15.42 -13.34
CA TYR A 131 -2.16 16.68 -14.08
C TYR A 131 -3.59 16.78 -14.64
N ALA A 132 -4.11 15.70 -15.22
CA ALA A 132 -5.48 15.68 -15.72
C ALA A 132 -6.51 15.89 -14.59
N SER A 133 -6.31 15.27 -13.42
CA SER A 133 -7.18 15.47 -12.24
C SER A 133 -7.18 16.91 -11.72
N ARG A 134 -6.10 17.66 -11.98
CA ARG A 134 -5.94 19.08 -11.63
C ARG A 134 -6.40 20.03 -12.73
N LEU A 135 -7.01 19.51 -13.80
CA LEU A 135 -7.43 20.27 -15.00
C LEU A 135 -6.26 20.90 -15.77
N GLU A 136 -5.02 20.45 -15.52
CA GLU A 136 -3.81 20.89 -16.22
C GLU A 136 -3.62 20.05 -17.50
N TYR A 137 -4.61 20.10 -18.38
CA TYR A 137 -4.74 19.18 -19.53
C TYR A 137 -3.57 19.27 -20.52
N ASP A 138 -3.01 20.45 -20.75
CA ASP A 138 -1.85 20.61 -21.63
C ASP A 138 -0.65 19.77 -21.16
N LYS A 139 -0.39 19.75 -19.84
CA LYS A 139 0.73 18.98 -19.27
C LYS A 139 0.46 17.48 -19.32
N ALA A 140 -0.76 17.07 -18.99
CA ALA A 140 -1.17 15.67 -19.10
C ALA A 140 -1.05 15.16 -20.54
N ARG A 141 -1.50 15.97 -21.51
CA ARG A 141 -1.40 15.67 -22.94
C ARG A 141 0.05 15.46 -23.37
N THR A 142 0.96 16.37 -23.02
CA THR A 142 2.38 16.25 -23.37
C THR A 142 2.97 14.94 -22.89
N ILE A 143 2.71 14.55 -21.64
CA ILE A 143 3.21 13.29 -21.07
C ILE A 143 2.69 12.08 -21.86
N PHE A 144 1.39 12.05 -22.16
CA PHE A 144 0.81 10.92 -22.90
C PHE A 144 1.26 10.86 -24.36
N GLU A 145 1.42 12.00 -25.02
CA GLU A 145 1.97 12.08 -26.39
C GLU A 145 3.42 11.58 -26.44
N GLU A 146 4.27 12.01 -25.50
CA GLU A 146 5.65 11.54 -25.38
C GLU A 146 5.74 10.03 -25.14
N HIS A 147 4.90 9.47 -24.26
CA HIS A 147 4.84 8.02 -24.05
C HIS A 147 4.48 7.28 -25.35
N LEU A 148 3.47 7.78 -26.07
CA LEU A 148 3.00 7.16 -27.31
C LEU A 148 3.98 7.31 -28.49
N GLN A 149 4.95 8.23 -28.42
CA GLN A 149 6.07 8.26 -29.38
C GLN A 149 6.96 7.02 -29.22
N GLY A 150 7.17 6.55 -27.99
CA GLY A 150 7.96 5.35 -27.69
C GLY A 150 7.17 4.04 -27.76
N LYS A 151 5.88 4.07 -27.39
CA LYS A 151 4.98 2.90 -27.35
C LYS A 151 3.67 3.21 -28.08
N PRO A 152 3.68 3.27 -29.43
CA PRO A 152 2.52 3.67 -30.21
C PRO A 152 1.34 2.68 -30.16
N ASP A 153 1.52 1.47 -29.67
CA ASP A 153 0.48 0.45 -29.52
C ASP A 153 -0.17 0.42 -28.13
N ASP A 154 0.28 1.27 -27.20
CA ASP A 154 -0.29 1.37 -25.86
C ASP A 154 -1.69 2.00 -25.88
N SER A 155 -2.68 1.12 -26.03
CA SER A 155 -4.09 1.50 -26.16
C SER A 155 -4.65 2.09 -24.87
N ALA A 156 -4.11 1.71 -23.70
CA ALA A 156 -4.53 2.26 -22.42
C ALA A 156 -4.11 3.74 -22.32
N VAL A 157 -2.87 4.08 -22.69
CA VAL A 157 -2.41 5.48 -22.69
C VAL A 157 -3.07 6.28 -23.82
N ARG A 158 -3.33 5.67 -24.97
CA ARG A 158 -4.08 6.32 -26.05
C ARG A 158 -5.50 6.70 -25.62
N LEU A 159 -6.18 5.85 -24.84
CA LEU A 159 -7.48 6.19 -24.26
C LEU A 159 -7.39 7.39 -23.33
N LYS A 160 -6.39 7.42 -22.43
CA LYS A 160 -6.15 8.58 -21.54
C LYS A 160 -5.92 9.87 -22.32
N LEU A 161 -5.12 9.82 -23.40
CA LEU A 161 -4.91 10.96 -24.29
C LEU A 161 -6.23 11.41 -24.93
N ALA A 162 -7.05 10.48 -25.43
CA ALA A 162 -8.34 10.79 -26.03
C ALA A 162 -9.30 11.46 -25.02
N GLU A 163 -9.32 10.98 -23.77
CA GLU A 163 -10.13 11.55 -22.70
C GLU A 163 -9.66 12.96 -22.31
N VAL A 164 -8.35 13.15 -22.09
CA VAL A 164 -7.77 14.47 -21.81
C VAL A 164 -8.07 15.47 -22.91
N LEU A 165 -7.89 15.09 -24.18
CA LEU A 165 -8.24 15.94 -25.33
C LEU A 165 -9.73 16.30 -25.35
N SER A 166 -10.61 15.40 -24.87
CA SER A 166 -12.04 15.68 -24.78
C SER A 166 -12.32 16.72 -23.69
N TRP A 167 -11.72 16.57 -22.51
CA TRP A 167 -11.91 17.50 -21.39
C TRP A 167 -11.29 18.87 -21.66
N ASP A 168 -10.23 18.93 -22.46
CA ASP A 168 -9.58 20.14 -22.97
C ASP A 168 -10.38 20.83 -24.09
N GLY A 169 -11.50 20.25 -24.53
CA GLY A 169 -12.33 20.78 -25.62
C GLY A 169 -11.73 20.58 -27.03
N ARG A 170 -10.61 19.86 -27.15
CA ARG A 170 -9.95 19.52 -28.41
C ARG A 170 -10.61 18.30 -29.07
N TYR A 171 -11.90 18.43 -29.35
CA TYR A 171 -12.73 17.29 -29.74
C TYR A 171 -12.24 16.61 -31.02
N GLU A 172 -11.83 17.35 -32.05
CA GLU A 172 -11.36 16.74 -33.31
C GLU A 172 -10.10 15.88 -33.11
N ASP A 173 -9.20 16.28 -32.23
CA ASP A 173 -8.00 15.50 -31.94
C ASP A 173 -8.31 14.29 -31.07
N SER A 174 -9.24 14.44 -30.11
CA SER A 174 -9.78 13.31 -29.35
C SER A 174 -10.42 12.26 -30.27
N LEU A 175 -11.27 12.69 -31.21
CA LEU A 175 -11.96 11.81 -32.16
C LEU A 175 -10.97 11.01 -33.01
N LYS A 176 -9.81 11.59 -33.38
CA LYS A 176 -8.74 10.85 -34.09
C LYS A 176 -8.17 9.72 -33.23
N GLN A 177 -7.93 9.97 -31.94
CA GLN A 177 -7.42 8.93 -31.03
C GLN A 177 -8.45 7.83 -30.80
N PHE A 178 -9.72 8.18 -30.59
CA PHE A 178 -10.80 7.19 -30.49
C PHE A 178 -10.97 6.37 -31.78
N SER A 179 -10.80 6.99 -32.96
CA SER A 179 -10.89 6.27 -34.23
C SER A 179 -9.79 5.22 -34.38
N ILE A 180 -8.57 5.50 -33.89
CA ILE A 180 -7.48 4.51 -33.84
C ILE A 180 -7.87 3.36 -32.91
N LEU A 181 -8.34 3.67 -31.69
CA LEU A 181 -8.77 2.65 -30.73
C LEU A 181 -9.90 1.77 -31.28
N LEU A 182 -10.90 2.35 -31.93
CA LEU A 182 -12.05 1.60 -32.48
C LEU A 182 -11.69 0.77 -33.70
N ARG A 183 -10.59 1.08 -34.40
CA ARG A 183 -10.06 0.20 -35.45
C ARG A 183 -9.49 -1.07 -34.84
N ASP A 184 -8.79 -0.93 -33.70
CA ASP A 184 -8.10 -2.04 -33.06
C ASP A 184 -9.05 -2.87 -32.15
N PHE A 185 -10.10 -2.22 -31.61
CA PHE A 185 -11.14 -2.82 -30.78
C PHE A 185 -12.55 -2.47 -31.31
N PRO A 186 -12.95 -3.01 -32.48
CA PRO A 186 -14.21 -2.63 -33.13
C PRO A 186 -15.45 -3.01 -32.32
N ASP A 187 -15.39 -4.05 -31.48
CA ASP A 187 -16.54 -4.54 -30.72
C ASP A 187 -16.58 -4.01 -29.28
N ASP A 188 -15.65 -3.12 -28.90
CA ASP A 188 -15.66 -2.51 -27.57
C ASP A 188 -16.80 -1.49 -27.45
N VAL A 189 -17.87 -1.93 -26.82
CA VAL A 189 -19.08 -1.14 -26.55
C VAL A 189 -18.76 0.11 -25.72
N GLN A 190 -17.86 0.02 -24.73
CA GLN A 190 -17.56 1.16 -23.86
C GLN A 190 -16.79 2.22 -24.62
N LEU A 191 -15.82 1.80 -25.42
CA LEU A 191 -15.05 2.68 -26.27
C LEU A 191 -15.95 3.39 -27.30
N ARG A 192 -16.87 2.65 -27.93
CA ARG A 192 -17.84 3.21 -28.88
C ARG A 192 -18.76 4.24 -28.23
N ARG A 193 -19.20 3.98 -26.99
CA ARG A 193 -20.00 4.95 -26.21
C ARG A 193 -19.21 6.21 -25.89
N LYS A 194 -17.96 6.09 -25.43
CA LYS A 194 -17.09 7.25 -25.16
C LYS A 194 -16.89 8.09 -26.44
N TYR A 195 -16.58 7.45 -27.55
CA TYR A 195 -16.45 8.11 -28.86
C TYR A 195 -17.74 8.87 -29.26
N ALA A 196 -18.91 8.25 -29.08
CA ALA A 196 -20.19 8.89 -29.36
C ALA A 196 -20.46 10.12 -28.48
N PHE A 197 -20.08 10.09 -27.20
CA PHE A 197 -20.21 11.28 -26.34
C PHE A 197 -19.30 12.42 -26.80
N VAL A 198 -18.07 12.11 -27.23
CA VAL A 198 -17.17 13.12 -27.80
C VAL A 198 -17.71 13.68 -29.12
N LEU A 199 -18.29 12.84 -29.99
CA LEU A 199 -18.99 13.29 -31.19
C LEU A 199 -20.11 14.29 -30.84
N SER A 200 -20.89 13.99 -29.80
CA SER A 200 -21.94 14.90 -29.33
C SER A 200 -21.38 16.22 -28.80
N TRP A 201 -20.28 16.22 -28.04
CA TRP A 201 -19.63 17.45 -27.58
C TRP A 201 -19.01 18.26 -28.71
N ALA A 202 -18.58 17.59 -29.78
CA ALA A 202 -18.13 18.22 -31.03
C ALA A 202 -19.28 18.76 -31.90
N GLY A 203 -20.54 18.57 -31.52
CA GLY A 203 -21.71 18.98 -32.30
C GLY A 203 -22.10 18.02 -33.44
N LYS A 204 -21.45 16.85 -33.54
CA LYS A 204 -21.72 15.81 -34.55
C LYS A 204 -22.82 14.86 -34.04
N HIS A 205 -24.01 15.39 -33.84
CA HIS A 205 -25.10 14.69 -33.16
C HIS A 205 -25.63 13.48 -33.94
N GLU A 206 -25.72 13.57 -35.26
CA GLU A 206 -26.16 12.46 -36.12
C GLU A 206 -25.21 11.26 -36.04
N ASP A 207 -23.89 11.52 -36.12
CA ASP A 207 -22.86 10.49 -36.00
C ASP A 207 -22.89 9.86 -34.59
N ALA A 208 -23.02 10.68 -33.55
CA ALA A 208 -23.13 10.20 -32.17
C ALA A 208 -24.33 9.25 -31.97
N ILE A 209 -25.50 9.59 -32.54
CA ILE A 209 -26.70 8.74 -32.49
C ILE A 209 -26.45 7.42 -33.22
N GLN A 210 -25.80 7.45 -34.39
CA GLN A 210 -25.47 6.24 -35.14
C GLN A 210 -24.55 5.31 -34.34
N GLU A 211 -23.51 5.87 -33.71
CA GLU A 211 -22.58 5.09 -32.90
C GLU A 211 -23.25 4.51 -31.65
N LEU A 212 -24.12 5.27 -30.96
CA LEU A 212 -24.87 4.74 -29.82
C LEU A 212 -25.86 3.65 -30.22
N ARG A 213 -26.52 3.73 -31.38
CA ARG A 213 -27.42 2.67 -31.85
C ARG A 213 -26.70 1.33 -32.01
N ARG A 214 -25.42 1.35 -32.42
CA ARG A 214 -24.58 0.14 -32.53
C ARG A 214 -24.22 -0.50 -31.18
N THR A 215 -24.49 0.19 -30.08
CA THR A 215 -24.20 -0.29 -28.71
C THR A 215 -25.42 -0.87 -28.00
N LEU A 216 -26.60 -0.81 -28.64
CA LEU A 216 -27.84 -1.34 -28.09
C LEU A 216 -27.93 -2.87 -28.31
N PRO A 217 -28.59 -3.60 -27.40
CA PRO A 217 -28.83 -5.04 -27.54
C PRO A 217 -29.81 -5.40 -28.67
#